data_AF-A0A3D8QA25-F1
#
_entry.id   AF-A0A3D8QA25-F1
#
_cell.length_a   1.000
_cell.length_b   1.000
_cell.length_c   1.000
_cell.angle_alpha   90.00
_cell.angle_beta   90.00
_cell.angle_gamma   90.00
#
_symmetry.space_group_name_H-M   'P 1'
#
loop_
_entity.id
_entity.type
_entity.pdbx_description
1 polymer ?
#
loop_
_entity_poly.entity_id
_entity_poly.type
_entity_poly.pdbx_seq_one_letter_code
_entity_poly.pdbx_strand_id
1 'polypeptide(L)'
;MATMTADNTVRSSGECICFISALRASENLHQVLARIKTQPLDQILGPTRQAATVVQQYSTCSFCTDSSRFSLYAILLRQANECYSVLLQRESKADSNTSSQSQDKTIKIQIGAFEIDAPLDVAFQAVILGEIKNSTSAVSELEAILQPGGIKGAKEVWDRTTWTYQHSLVVALKTDLSTTRDETLKMAERL
;
A
#
# COMPACT_ATOMS: atom_id res chain seq x y z
N MET A 1 -16.93 -54.66 5.76
CA MET A 1 -17.51 -53.36 6.18
C MET A 1 -16.42 -52.32 5.91
N ALA A 2 -16.44 -51.71 4.72
CA ALA A 2 -15.43 -50.77 4.28
C ALA A 2 -16.03 -49.36 4.33
N THR A 3 -15.49 -48.52 5.20
CA THR A 3 -15.83 -47.10 5.30
C THR A 3 -15.23 -46.37 4.11
N MET A 4 -16.08 -46.01 3.14
CA MET A 4 -15.76 -45.01 2.12
C MET A 4 -15.68 -43.65 2.80
N THR A 5 -14.48 -43.10 2.96
CA THR A 5 -14.30 -41.68 3.20
C THR A 5 -14.60 -40.94 1.89
N ALA A 6 -15.76 -40.28 1.85
CA ALA A 6 -16.12 -39.36 0.79
C ALA A 6 -15.13 -38.17 0.82
N ASP A 7 -14.23 -38.16 -0.15
CA ASP A 7 -13.37 -37.04 -0.49
C ASP A 7 -14.25 -35.93 -1.09
N ASN A 8 -14.91 -35.16 -0.23
CA ASN A 8 -15.66 -33.97 -0.59
C ASN A 8 -14.74 -32.75 -0.66
N THR A 9 -13.62 -32.86 -1.37
CA THR A 9 -12.91 -31.68 -1.89
C THR A 9 -13.61 -31.19 -3.15
N VAL A 10 -14.77 -30.57 -2.95
CA VAL A 10 -15.33 -29.64 -3.93
C VAL A 10 -14.32 -28.50 -4.08
N ARG A 11 -13.39 -28.67 -5.01
CA ARG A 11 -12.64 -27.58 -5.62
C ARG A 11 -13.68 -26.69 -6.30
N SER A 12 -14.29 -25.76 -5.56
CA SER A 12 -14.88 -24.60 -6.19
C SER A 12 -13.71 -23.85 -6.84
N SER A 13 -13.56 -24.02 -8.14
CA SER A 13 -12.64 -23.29 -9.01
C SER A 13 -13.09 -21.84 -9.13
N GLY A 14 -13.24 -21.14 -7.99
CA GLY A 14 -13.34 -19.70 -7.98
C GLY A 14 -11.98 -19.15 -8.39
N GLU A 15 -11.91 -18.50 -9.54
CA GLU A 15 -10.69 -17.86 -10.01
C GLU A 15 -10.21 -16.85 -8.95
N CYS A 16 -8.90 -16.85 -8.65
CA CYS A 16 -8.33 -15.89 -7.70
C CYS A 16 -8.51 -14.45 -8.24
N ILE A 17 -9.45 -13.69 -7.68
CA ILE A 17 -9.76 -12.31 -8.12
C ILE A 17 -8.62 -11.35 -7.78
N CYS A 18 -7.73 -11.68 -6.83
CA CYS A 18 -6.64 -10.81 -6.39
C CYS A 18 -5.75 -10.33 -7.54
N PHE A 19 -5.49 -11.18 -8.54
CA PHE A 19 -4.68 -10.78 -9.69
C PHE A 19 -5.41 -9.79 -10.61
N ILE A 20 -6.71 -10.00 -10.86
CA ILE A 20 -7.53 -9.04 -11.62
C ILE A 20 -7.60 -7.71 -10.89
N SER A 21 -7.78 -7.75 -9.56
CA SER A 21 -7.76 -6.55 -8.71
C SER A 21 -6.40 -5.84 -8.78
N ALA A 22 -5.29 -6.58 -8.83
CA ALA A 22 -3.94 -6.02 -8.97
C ALA A 22 -3.74 -5.33 -10.30
N LEU A 23 -4.22 -5.93 -11.40
CA LEU A 23 -4.16 -5.30 -12.72
C LEU A 23 -4.99 -4.02 -12.77
N ARG A 24 -6.20 -4.03 -12.24
CA ARG A 24 -7.06 -2.82 -12.17
C ARG A 24 -6.46 -1.74 -11.28
N ALA A 25 -5.92 -2.11 -10.12
CA ALA A 25 -5.23 -1.17 -9.24
C ALA A 25 -3.99 -0.57 -9.92
N SER A 26 -3.25 -1.38 -10.68
CA SER A 26 -2.07 -0.93 -11.43
C SER A 26 -2.45 0.05 -12.53
N GLU A 27 -3.50 -0.25 -13.30
CA GLU A 27 -4.03 0.65 -14.33
C GLU A 27 -4.48 1.99 -13.72
N ASN A 28 -5.27 1.94 -12.64
CA ASN A 28 -5.73 3.15 -11.95
C ASN A 28 -4.55 3.98 -11.42
N LEU A 29 -3.58 3.34 -10.75
CA LEU A 29 -2.37 4.01 -10.27
C LEU A 29 -1.57 4.61 -11.41
N HIS A 30 -1.44 3.92 -12.54
CA HIS A 30 -0.72 4.44 -13.70
C HIS A 30 -1.40 5.69 -14.27
N GLN A 31 -2.73 5.67 -14.39
CA GLN A 31 -3.50 6.84 -14.85
C GLN A 31 -3.36 8.03 -13.89
N VAL A 32 -3.38 7.77 -12.58
CA VAL A 32 -3.15 8.77 -11.53
C VAL A 32 -1.74 9.33 -11.63
N LEU A 33 -0.70 8.48 -11.67
CA LEU A 33 0.70 8.90 -11.76
C LEU A 33 0.96 9.77 -12.99
N ALA A 34 0.41 9.39 -14.15
CA ALA A 34 0.55 10.14 -15.39
C ALA A 34 0.01 11.58 -15.30
N ARG A 35 -0.99 11.81 -14.44
CA ARG A 35 -1.64 13.12 -14.25
C ARG A 35 -1.49 13.65 -12.84
N ILE A 36 -0.53 13.11 -12.08
CA ILE A 36 -0.55 13.26 -10.63
C ILE A 36 -0.58 14.74 -10.30
N LYS A 37 0.28 15.56 -10.95
CA LYS A 37 0.47 17.01 -10.73
C LYS A 37 -0.80 17.85 -10.81
N THR A 38 -1.80 17.43 -11.57
CA THR A 38 -3.02 18.20 -11.82
C THR A 38 -4.26 17.58 -11.20
N GLN A 39 -4.16 16.37 -10.64
CA GLN A 39 -5.28 15.72 -9.97
C GLN A 39 -5.50 16.23 -8.55
N PRO A 40 -6.76 16.30 -8.11
CA PRO A 40 -7.09 16.61 -6.72
C PRO A 40 -6.70 15.44 -5.80
N LEU A 41 -6.48 15.74 -4.52
CA LEU A 41 -5.87 14.83 -3.56
C LEU A 41 -6.69 13.56 -3.32
N ASP A 42 -8.03 13.68 -3.30
CA ASP A 42 -8.98 12.58 -3.15
C ASP A 42 -8.88 11.56 -4.30
N GLN A 43 -8.70 12.04 -5.53
CA GLN A 43 -8.52 11.21 -6.72
C GLN A 43 -7.17 10.48 -6.76
N ILE A 44 -6.18 10.95 -5.99
CA ILE A 44 -4.89 10.27 -5.83
C ILE A 44 -4.99 9.25 -4.68
N LEU A 45 -5.48 9.69 -3.53
CA LEU A 45 -5.54 8.89 -2.29
C LEU A 45 -6.33 7.59 -2.43
N GLY A 46 -7.50 7.63 -3.08
CA GLY A 46 -8.37 6.46 -3.24
C GLY A 46 -7.65 5.31 -3.97
N PRO A 47 -7.18 5.53 -5.21
CA PRO A 47 -6.40 4.54 -5.96
C PRO A 47 -5.12 4.09 -5.24
N THR A 48 -4.42 5.00 -4.55
CA THR A 48 -3.21 4.65 -3.79
C THR A 48 -3.52 3.72 -2.62
N ARG A 49 -4.58 3.99 -1.85
CA ARG A 49 -5.04 3.10 -0.77
C ARG A 49 -5.45 1.74 -1.31
N GLN A 50 -6.19 1.71 -2.42
CA GLN A 50 -6.64 0.48 -3.06
C GLN A 50 -5.47 -0.46 -3.39
N ALA A 51 -4.34 0.07 -3.85
CA ALA A 51 -3.17 -0.73 -4.16
C ALA A 51 -2.61 -1.46 -2.92
N ALA A 52 -2.50 -0.78 -1.77
CA ALA A 52 -2.08 -1.41 -0.53
C ALA A 52 -3.06 -2.52 -0.08
N THR A 53 -4.36 -2.26 -0.17
CA THR A 53 -5.40 -3.27 0.15
C THR A 53 -5.30 -4.51 -0.74
N VAL A 54 -5.08 -4.34 -2.04
CA VAL A 54 -4.94 -5.48 -2.96
C VAL A 54 -3.72 -6.35 -2.64
N VAL A 55 -2.64 -5.73 -2.16
CA VAL A 55 -1.43 -6.45 -1.76
C VAL A 55 -1.67 -7.26 -0.48
N GLN A 56 -2.40 -6.72 0.49
CA GLN A 56 -2.85 -7.46 1.69
C GLN A 56 -3.80 -8.60 1.34
N GLN A 57 -4.70 -8.40 0.37
CA GLN A 57 -5.56 -9.48 -0.13
C GLN A 57 -4.71 -10.59 -0.77
N TYR A 58 -3.68 -10.24 -1.53
CA TYR A 58 -2.78 -11.22 -2.09
C TYR A 58 -2.04 -12.01 -1.00
N SER A 59 -1.53 -11.36 0.04
CA SER A 59 -0.73 -12.01 1.08
C SER A 59 -1.50 -13.13 1.80
N THR A 60 -2.80 -12.92 2.01
CA THR A 60 -3.72 -13.83 2.68
C THR A 60 -4.41 -14.84 1.75
N CYS A 61 -4.38 -14.62 0.43
CA CYS A 61 -5.08 -15.47 -0.52
C CYS A 61 -4.34 -16.78 -0.81
N SER A 62 -4.97 -17.90 -0.46
CA SER A 62 -4.44 -19.26 -0.66
C SER A 62 -4.62 -19.79 -2.10
N PHE A 63 -5.50 -19.16 -2.89
CA PHE A 63 -5.78 -19.51 -4.30
C PHE A 63 -4.79 -18.87 -5.28
N CYS A 64 -4.08 -17.82 -4.86
CA CYS A 64 -3.05 -17.20 -5.68
C CYS A 64 -1.72 -17.90 -5.42
N THR A 65 -1.41 -18.91 -6.25
CA THR A 65 -0.28 -19.84 -6.06
C THR A 65 0.92 -19.55 -6.95
N ASP A 66 0.88 -18.49 -7.75
CA ASP A 66 1.90 -18.18 -8.75
C ASP A 66 2.88 -17.11 -8.22
N SER A 67 4.12 -17.51 -7.91
CA SER A 67 5.18 -16.61 -7.43
C SER A 67 5.60 -15.57 -8.46
N SER A 68 5.42 -15.82 -9.76
CA SER A 68 5.80 -14.85 -10.80
C SER A 68 5.03 -13.53 -10.66
N ARG A 69 3.84 -13.59 -10.04
CA ARG A 69 2.98 -12.44 -9.79
C ARG A 69 3.42 -11.61 -8.59
N PHE A 70 4.28 -12.13 -7.71
CA PHE A 70 4.75 -11.42 -6.52
C PHE A 70 5.33 -10.05 -6.86
N SER A 71 6.16 -9.99 -7.91
CA SER A 71 6.80 -8.75 -8.36
C SER A 71 5.79 -7.67 -8.72
N LEU A 72 4.62 -8.03 -9.26
CA LEU A 72 3.55 -7.07 -9.54
C LEU A 72 3.05 -6.40 -8.25
N TYR A 73 2.85 -7.17 -7.18
CA TYR A 73 2.39 -6.63 -5.89
C TYR A 73 3.45 -5.74 -5.23
N ALA A 74 4.73 -6.11 -5.36
CA ALA A 74 5.83 -5.24 -4.92
C ALA A 74 5.87 -3.92 -5.72
N ILE A 75 5.72 -3.99 -7.05
CA ILE A 75 5.67 -2.80 -7.91
C ILE A 75 4.47 -1.90 -7.57
N LEU A 76 3.31 -2.48 -7.28
CA LEU A 76 2.11 -1.74 -6.86
C LEU A 76 2.36 -0.92 -5.58
N LEU A 77 2.99 -1.52 -4.57
CA LEU A 77 3.35 -0.78 -3.34
C LEU A 77 4.38 0.33 -3.60
N ARG A 78 5.32 0.10 -4.52
CA ARG A 78 6.30 1.12 -4.90
C ARG A 78 5.62 2.32 -5.55
N GLN A 79 4.76 2.08 -6.52
CA GLN A 79 3.96 3.11 -7.18
C GLN A 79 3.06 3.84 -6.19
N ALA A 80 2.50 3.13 -5.21
CA ALA A 80 1.72 3.76 -4.15
C ALA A 80 2.58 4.69 -3.29
N ASN A 81 3.81 4.28 -2.95
CA ASN A 81 4.75 5.13 -2.20
C ASN A 81 5.18 6.38 -2.98
N GLU A 82 5.36 6.26 -4.30
CA GLU A 82 5.61 7.42 -5.18
C GLU A 82 4.46 8.43 -5.11
N CYS A 83 3.21 7.96 -5.12
CA CYS A 83 2.04 8.83 -4.95
C CYS A 83 2.07 9.55 -3.59
N TYR A 84 2.35 8.86 -2.48
CA TYR A 84 2.44 9.51 -1.16
C TYR A 84 3.53 10.57 -1.12
N SER A 85 4.71 10.28 -1.68
CA SER A 85 5.82 11.23 -1.74
C SER A 85 5.44 12.49 -2.52
N VAL A 86 4.72 12.36 -3.63
CA VAL A 86 4.23 13.51 -4.41
C VAL A 86 3.16 14.31 -3.67
N LEU A 87 2.25 13.65 -2.95
CA LEU A 87 1.22 14.32 -2.16
C LEU A 87 1.86 15.21 -1.08
N LEU A 88 2.85 14.69 -0.37
CA LEU A 88 3.59 15.44 0.66
C LEU A 88 4.37 16.64 0.08
N GLN A 89 4.95 16.48 -1.12
CA GLN A 89 5.65 17.56 -1.80
C GLN A 89 4.74 18.68 -2.33
N ARG A 90 3.44 18.43 -2.52
CA ARG A 90 2.51 19.47 -2.96
C ARG A 90 2.10 20.40 -1.85
N GLU A 91 1.74 19.84 -0.71
CA GLU A 91 1.32 20.64 0.45
C GLU A 91 2.47 21.54 0.90
N SER A 92 3.68 20.99 1.05
CA SER A 92 4.88 21.76 1.41
C SER A 92 5.22 22.92 0.46
N LYS A 93 4.78 22.86 -0.81
CA LYS A 93 4.96 23.95 -1.80
C LYS A 93 3.83 24.97 -1.81
N ALA A 94 2.63 24.59 -1.37
CA ALA A 94 1.53 25.54 -1.22
C ALA A 94 1.84 26.59 -0.13
N ASP A 95 2.58 26.20 0.91
CA ASP A 95 2.97 27.09 2.00
C ASP A 95 4.03 28.14 1.61
N SER A 96 4.85 27.87 0.60
CA SER A 96 5.97 28.76 0.22
C SER A 96 5.57 29.89 -0.74
N ASN A 97 4.43 29.78 -1.43
CA ASN A 97 4.01 30.74 -2.47
C ASN A 97 2.73 31.54 -2.15
N THR A 98 2.08 31.28 -1.00
CA THR A 98 0.83 31.97 -0.62
C THR A 98 0.88 32.45 0.82
N SER A 99 1.75 33.42 1.09
CA SER A 99 1.99 34.03 2.41
C SER A 99 0.85 34.94 2.92
N SER A 100 -0.43 34.71 2.61
CA SER A 100 -1.47 35.67 3.05
C SER A 100 -2.92 35.22 3.22
N GLN A 101 -3.37 34.00 2.87
CA GLN A 101 -4.83 33.76 2.83
C GLN A 101 -5.37 32.36 3.20
N SER A 102 -4.53 31.37 3.47
CA SER A 102 -4.98 29.99 3.75
C SER A 102 -4.78 29.51 5.19
N GLN A 103 -4.21 30.31 6.08
CA GLN A 103 -3.77 29.88 7.42
C GLN A 103 -4.89 29.56 8.45
N ASP A 104 -6.17 29.76 8.13
CA ASP A 104 -7.28 29.61 9.11
C ASP A 104 -8.24 28.44 8.83
N LYS A 105 -7.93 27.52 7.90
CA LYS A 105 -8.79 26.35 7.66
C LYS A 105 -8.45 25.23 8.63
N THR A 106 -9.16 25.20 9.76
CA THR A 106 -9.17 24.05 10.67
C THR A 106 -10.29 23.08 10.29
N ILE A 107 -10.07 21.81 10.57
CA ILE A 107 -11.10 20.78 10.50
C ILE A 107 -11.26 20.11 11.86
N LYS A 108 -12.49 19.69 12.16
CA LYS A 108 -12.82 18.92 13.35
C LYS A 108 -12.45 17.45 13.12
N ILE A 109 -11.44 16.98 13.84
CA ILE A 109 -11.05 15.57 13.87
C ILE A 109 -11.65 14.94 15.12
N GLN A 110 -12.44 13.89 14.93
CA GLN A 110 -12.98 13.09 16.04
C GLN A 110 -12.17 11.80 16.21
N ILE A 111 -11.61 11.60 17.40
CA ILE A 111 -10.88 10.39 17.79
C ILE A 111 -11.61 9.77 18.99
N GLY A 112 -12.49 8.81 18.71
CA GLY A 112 -13.36 8.20 19.72
C GLY A 112 -14.32 9.24 20.32
N ALA A 113 -14.18 9.50 21.63
CA ALA A 113 -14.99 10.50 22.33
C ALA A 113 -14.37 11.91 22.31
N PHE A 114 -13.17 12.08 21.77
CA PHE A 114 -12.46 13.37 21.73
C PHE A 114 -12.65 14.04 20.38
N GLU A 115 -12.83 15.36 20.38
CA GLU A 115 -12.94 16.20 19.19
C GLU A 115 -11.88 17.30 19.28
N ILE A 116 -11.09 17.47 18.22
CA ILE A 116 -9.99 18.44 18.15
C ILE A 116 -10.09 19.22 16.84
N ASP A 117 -9.97 20.54 16.92
CA ASP A 117 -9.78 21.40 15.75
C ASP A 117 -8.30 21.34 15.34
N ALA A 118 -8.01 20.73 14.20
CA ALA A 118 -6.66 20.62 13.67
C ALA A 118 -6.52 21.44 12.38
N PRO A 119 -5.37 22.08 12.14
CA PRO A 119 -5.04 22.62 10.82
C PRO A 119 -5.19 21.54 9.73
N LEU A 120 -5.79 21.90 8.59
CA LEU A 120 -6.12 20.98 7.51
C LEU A 120 -4.87 20.23 6.97
N ASP A 121 -3.73 20.90 6.93
CA ASP A 121 -2.42 20.38 6.56
C ASP A 121 -1.93 19.30 7.53
N VAL A 122 -2.05 19.53 8.84
CA VAL A 122 -1.70 18.55 9.88
C VAL A 122 -2.61 17.32 9.77
N ALA A 123 -3.91 17.54 9.55
CA ALA A 123 -4.86 16.45 9.35
C ALA A 123 -4.50 15.61 8.11
N PHE A 124 -4.12 16.27 7.01
CA PHE A 124 -3.72 15.61 5.79
C PHE A 124 -2.43 14.80 5.96
N GLN A 125 -1.40 15.39 6.56
CA GLN A 125 -0.15 14.69 6.87
C GLN A 125 -0.39 13.45 7.75
N ALA A 126 -1.28 13.56 8.75
CA ALA A 126 -1.66 12.44 9.60
C ALA A 126 -2.34 11.31 8.81
N VAL A 127 -3.22 11.63 7.86
CA VAL A 127 -3.82 10.64 6.95
C VAL A 127 -2.74 9.94 6.12
N ILE A 128 -1.84 10.71 5.49
CA ILE A 128 -0.75 10.13 4.67
C ILE A 128 0.17 9.23 5.51
N LEU A 129 0.54 9.66 6.72
CA LEU A 129 1.31 8.83 7.66
C LEU A 129 0.59 7.53 8.01
N GLY A 130 -0.71 7.59 8.24
CA GLY A 130 -1.55 6.41 8.44
C GLY A 130 -1.49 5.45 7.25
N GLU A 131 -1.56 5.98 6.03
CA GLU A 131 -1.47 5.17 4.82
C GLU A 131 -0.08 4.58 4.56
N ILE A 132 0.99 5.34 4.84
CA ILE A 132 2.37 4.82 4.77
C ILE A 132 2.57 3.67 5.78
N LYS A 133 1.99 3.80 6.98
CA LYS A 133 1.99 2.72 7.98
C LYS A 133 1.24 1.48 7.47
N ASN A 134 0.09 1.66 6.82
CA ASN A 134 -0.65 0.56 6.20
C ASN A 134 0.17 -0.14 5.10
N SER A 135 0.81 0.63 4.22
CA SER A 135 1.72 0.09 3.20
C SER A 135 2.90 -0.65 3.81
N THR A 136 3.45 -0.16 4.93
CA THR A 136 4.52 -0.84 5.66
C THR A 136 4.06 -2.21 6.16
N SER A 137 2.83 -2.31 6.69
CA SER A 137 2.23 -3.59 7.07
C SER A 137 2.10 -4.53 5.87
N ALA A 138 1.65 -4.02 4.72
CA ALA A 138 1.52 -4.82 3.50
C ALA A 138 2.89 -5.34 3.01
N VAL A 139 3.98 -4.56 3.14
CA VAL A 139 5.34 -5.03 2.83
C VAL A 139 5.78 -6.14 3.78
N SER A 140 5.51 -6.01 5.09
CA SER A 140 5.79 -7.07 6.06
C SER A 140 5.04 -8.37 5.74
N GLU A 141 3.80 -8.27 5.28
CA GLU A 141 3.05 -9.44 4.83
C GLU A 141 3.64 -10.07 3.57
N LEU A 142 4.12 -9.26 2.61
CA LEU A 142 4.86 -9.77 1.44
C LEU A 142 6.15 -10.49 1.86
N GLU A 143 6.89 -9.95 2.82
CA GLU A 143 8.09 -10.60 3.34
C GLU A 143 7.77 -11.96 3.97
N ALA A 144 6.68 -12.06 4.74
CA ALA A 144 6.26 -13.30 5.40
C ALA A 144 5.95 -14.41 4.38
N ILE A 145 5.52 -14.08 3.17
CA ILE A 145 5.32 -15.04 2.08
C ILE A 145 6.64 -15.70 1.65
N LEU A 146 7.74 -14.93 1.67
CA LEU A 146 9.08 -15.37 1.26
C LEU A 146 9.77 -16.24 2.33
N GLN A 147 9.23 -16.28 3.55
CA GLN A 147 9.79 -17.05 4.66
C GLN A 147 9.37 -18.53 4.59
N PRO A 148 10.19 -19.45 5.12
CA PRO A 148 9.79 -20.85 5.31
C PRO A 148 8.49 -20.93 6.12
N GLY A 149 7.48 -21.61 5.60
CA GLY A 149 6.16 -21.72 6.25
C GLY A 149 5.17 -20.60 5.91
N GLY A 150 5.55 -19.64 5.06
CA GLY A 150 4.60 -18.68 4.49
C GLY A 150 3.47 -19.39 3.72
N ILE A 151 2.30 -18.76 3.64
CA ILE A 151 1.08 -19.30 3.00
C ILE A 151 1.36 -19.84 1.58
N LYS A 152 2.27 -19.19 0.85
CA LYS A 152 2.71 -19.62 -0.49
C LYS A 152 4.04 -20.39 -0.47
N GLY A 153 4.93 -20.09 0.47
CA GLY A 153 6.21 -20.79 0.64
C GLY A 153 6.06 -22.30 0.90
N ALA A 154 4.93 -22.75 1.45
CA ALA A 154 4.64 -24.17 1.61
C ALA A 154 4.23 -24.89 0.31
N LYS A 155 3.82 -24.16 -0.73
CA LYS A 155 3.30 -24.71 -2.00
C LYS A 155 4.29 -24.61 -3.16
N GLU A 156 5.32 -23.81 -3.02
CA GLU A 156 6.20 -23.42 -4.12
C GLU A 156 7.66 -23.53 -3.70
N VAL A 157 8.48 -24.13 -4.55
CA VAL A 157 9.94 -24.18 -4.35
C VAL A 157 10.53 -23.01 -5.08
N TRP A 158 11.00 -22.04 -4.31
CA TRP A 158 11.62 -20.84 -4.85
C TRP A 158 13.06 -21.17 -5.23
N ASP A 159 13.41 -21.01 -6.51
CA ASP A 159 14.82 -21.04 -6.86
C ASP A 159 15.54 -19.85 -6.21
N ARG A 160 16.84 -20.02 -5.95
CA ARG A 160 17.64 -19.03 -5.22
C ARG A 160 17.66 -17.66 -5.89
N THR A 161 17.63 -17.62 -7.22
CA THR A 161 17.69 -16.36 -7.99
C THR A 161 16.39 -15.60 -7.86
N THR A 162 15.25 -16.27 -8.06
CA THR A 162 13.91 -15.71 -7.89
C THR A 162 13.70 -15.21 -6.47
N TRP A 163 14.07 -16.01 -5.46
CA TRP A 163 13.98 -15.57 -4.07
C TRP A 163 14.84 -14.34 -3.80
N THR A 164 16.10 -14.33 -4.25
CA THR A 164 17.02 -13.20 -4.04
C THR A 164 16.48 -11.92 -4.67
N TYR A 165 15.96 -12.01 -5.90
CA TYR A 165 15.35 -10.88 -6.57
C TYR A 165 14.12 -10.35 -5.81
N GLN A 166 13.18 -11.23 -5.48
CA GLN A 166 11.94 -10.82 -4.82
C GLN A 166 12.17 -10.30 -3.39
N HIS A 167 13.13 -10.89 -2.66
CA HIS A 167 13.58 -10.37 -1.37
C HIS A 167 14.21 -8.98 -1.51
N SER A 168 15.03 -8.75 -2.54
CA SER A 168 15.62 -7.42 -2.78
C SER A 168 14.57 -6.33 -3.03
N LEU A 169 13.46 -6.67 -3.70
CA LEU A 169 12.32 -5.76 -3.89
C LEU A 169 11.68 -5.37 -2.54
N VAL A 170 11.47 -6.34 -1.65
CA VAL A 170 10.91 -6.10 -0.31
C VAL A 170 11.83 -5.19 0.51
N VAL A 171 13.15 -5.44 0.49
CA VAL A 171 14.13 -4.61 1.21
C VAL A 171 14.14 -3.17 0.67
N ALA A 172 14.11 -3.00 -0.65
CA ALA A 172 14.02 -1.69 -1.27
C ALA A 172 12.73 -0.96 -0.85
N LEU A 173 11.58 -1.63 -0.90
CA LEU A 173 10.30 -1.06 -0.48
C LEU A 173 10.28 -0.60 0.98
N LYS A 174 10.83 -1.41 1.90
CA LYS A 174 10.94 -1.02 3.32
C LYS A 174 11.77 0.25 3.47
N THR A 175 12.88 0.33 2.74
CA THR A 175 13.77 1.49 2.77
C THR A 175 13.06 2.74 2.24
N ASP A 176 12.41 2.62 1.09
CA ASP A 176 11.66 3.71 0.45
C ASP A 176 10.55 4.23 1.38
N LEU A 177 9.72 3.34 1.94
CA LEU A 177 8.63 3.72 2.86
C LEU A 177 9.16 4.35 4.16
N SER A 178 10.25 3.82 4.72
CA SER A 178 10.86 4.40 5.92
C SER A 178 11.38 5.81 5.67
N THR A 179 11.98 6.04 4.50
CA THR A 179 12.48 7.36 4.09
C THR A 179 11.32 8.35 3.94
N THR A 180 10.28 7.98 3.19
CA THR A 180 9.08 8.83 3.03
C THR A 180 8.42 9.14 4.37
N ARG A 181 8.31 8.16 5.27
CA ARG A 181 7.75 8.36 6.63
C ARG A 181 8.59 9.36 7.44
N ASP A 182 9.91 9.16 7.49
CA ASP A 182 10.80 9.98 8.30
C ASP A 182 10.88 11.42 7.75
N GLU A 183 10.81 11.60 6.43
CA GLU A 183 10.64 12.93 5.81
C GLU A 183 9.32 13.58 6.23
N THR A 184 8.22 12.83 6.25
CA THR A 184 6.91 13.34 6.67
C THR A 184 6.91 13.77 8.13
N LEU A 185 7.49 12.97 9.02
CA LEU A 185 7.60 13.31 10.45
C LEU A 185 8.41 14.59 10.66
N LYS A 186 9.53 14.75 9.95
CA LYS A 186 10.33 15.98 9.99
C LYS A 186 9.59 17.21 9.46
N MET A 187 8.64 17.04 8.55
CA MET A 187 7.78 18.14 8.09
C MET A 187 6.76 18.52 9.16
N ALA A 188 6.14 17.53 9.81
CA ALA A 188 5.17 17.76 10.89
C ALA A 188 5.79 18.45 12.12
N GLU A 189 7.05 18.15 12.47
CA GLU A 189 7.78 18.75 13.60
C GLU A 189 8.18 20.22 13.39
N ARG A 190 8.04 20.76 12.17
CA ARG A 190 8.43 22.14 11.82
C ARG A 190 7.28 23.15 11.89
N LEU A 191 6.08 22.69 12.20
CA LEU A 191 4.85 23.48 12.35
C LEU A 191 4.58 23.76 13.83
#